data_AF-A0A8S2WWN8-F1
#
_entry.id   AF-A0A8S2WWN8-F1
#
_cell.length_a   1.000
_cell.length_b   1.000
_cell.length_c   1.000
_cell.angle_alpha   90.00
_cell.angle_beta   90.00
_cell.angle_gamma   90.00
#
_symmetry.space_group_name_H-M   'P 1'
#
loop_
_entity.id
_entity.type
_entity.pdbx_description
1 polymer ?
#
loop_
_entity_poly.entity_id
_entity_poly.type
_entity_poly.pdbx_seq_one_letter_code
_entity_poly.pdbx_strand_id
1 'polypeptide(L)'
;TSNFDISLIYHRKYRGSTLTHTQSFILCDVEYGLDRDIGKSVAILESRYGTFTHWTGSLSPGFYVLVPFSTGFWNEKYSDTERLYTLVTHSKIPIDIQLANEPATLLADCLIAAVSKENINKTTDADFNYYTAPEKCHFSMFIAENSSFTNYLNLDIDMTDSTCISSSRKSFITHDCIPPRHRQIIFLTEWTHERNQPARMNYLYQSSFVTNSNHSVPEINISENDFHSFRSF
;
A
#
# COMPACT_ATOMS: atom_id res chain seq x y z
N THR A 1 -11.70 -13.12 -23.30
CA THR A 1 -11.56 -12.73 -21.88
C THR A 1 -12.62 -13.45 -21.08
N SER A 2 -12.23 -14.13 -20.02
CA SER A 2 -13.15 -14.80 -19.08
C SER A 2 -13.43 -13.87 -17.90
N ASN A 3 -14.65 -13.89 -17.39
CA ASN A 3 -14.98 -13.15 -16.17
C ASN A 3 -14.49 -13.94 -14.95
N PHE A 4 -13.77 -13.25 -14.08
CA PHE A 4 -13.25 -13.74 -12.81
C PHE A 4 -14.00 -13.05 -11.67
N ASP A 5 -14.15 -13.80 -10.58
CA ASP A 5 -14.62 -13.32 -9.30
C ASP A 5 -13.60 -13.77 -8.25
N ILE A 6 -13.09 -12.80 -7.51
CA ILE A 6 -12.12 -13.01 -6.44
C ILE A 6 -12.72 -12.44 -5.17
N SER A 7 -12.82 -13.28 -4.14
CA SER A 7 -13.37 -12.89 -2.85
C SER A 7 -12.42 -13.31 -1.73
N LEU A 8 -12.09 -12.35 -0.85
CA LEU A 8 -11.30 -12.56 0.35
C LEU A 8 -12.22 -12.44 1.57
N ILE A 9 -12.29 -13.54 2.32
CA ILE A 9 -13.14 -13.67 3.50
C ILE A 9 -12.25 -13.90 4.72
N TYR A 10 -12.20 -12.94 5.62
CA TYR A 10 -11.54 -13.16 6.91
C TYR A 10 -12.44 -13.91 7.90
N HIS A 11 -11.88 -14.88 8.59
CA HIS A 11 -12.57 -15.63 9.63
C HIS A 11 -12.45 -14.89 10.96
N ARG A 12 -13.51 -14.20 11.37
CA ARG A 12 -13.61 -13.73 12.75
C ARG A 12 -13.84 -14.93 13.67
N LYS A 13 -12.85 -15.23 14.51
CA LYS A 13 -12.97 -16.27 15.56
C LYS A 13 -14.10 -15.98 16.55
N TYR A 14 -14.42 -14.70 16.78
CA TYR A 14 -15.50 -14.27 17.68
C TYR A 14 -16.45 -13.30 16.98
N ARG A 15 -17.71 -13.71 16.78
CA ARG A 15 -18.76 -12.86 16.18
C ARG A 15 -19.07 -11.60 17.00
N GLY A 16 -18.78 -11.61 18.31
CA GLY A 16 -18.94 -10.44 19.19
C GLY A 16 -17.73 -9.52 19.26
N SER A 17 -16.66 -9.78 18.48
CA SER A 17 -15.51 -8.89 18.41
C SER A 17 -15.91 -7.60 17.69
N THR A 18 -15.75 -6.46 18.37
CA THR A 18 -15.91 -5.13 17.77
C THR A 18 -14.72 -4.73 16.91
N LEU A 19 -13.66 -5.55 16.90
CA LEU A 19 -12.41 -5.24 16.23
C LEU A 19 -12.58 -5.55 14.75
N THR A 20 -12.74 -4.47 14.01
CA THR A 20 -12.85 -4.41 12.56
C THR A 20 -11.47 -4.03 12.04
N HIS A 21 -10.99 -4.73 11.02
CA HIS A 21 -9.72 -4.44 10.37
C HIS A 21 -9.99 -4.26 8.88
N THR A 22 -9.11 -3.52 8.23
CA THR A 22 -9.12 -3.40 6.78
C THR A 22 -8.61 -4.70 6.16
N GLN A 23 -9.42 -5.30 5.30
CA GLN A 23 -9.07 -6.45 4.47
C GLN A 23 -8.79 -5.94 3.07
N SER A 24 -7.73 -6.45 2.47
CA SER A 24 -7.32 -6.02 1.15
C SER A 24 -6.73 -7.19 0.38
N PHE A 25 -6.79 -7.11 -0.93
CA PHE A 25 -5.90 -7.91 -1.76
C PHE A 25 -5.41 -7.08 -2.93
N ILE A 26 -4.29 -7.53 -3.46
CA ILE A 26 -3.75 -6.99 -4.70
C ILE A 26 -3.57 -8.10 -5.73
N LEU A 27 -4.02 -7.83 -6.95
CA LEU A 27 -3.88 -8.70 -8.10
C LEU A 27 -3.00 -8.00 -9.13
N CYS A 28 -1.85 -8.58 -9.43
CA CYS A 28 -0.93 -8.06 -10.43
C CYS A 28 -0.63 -9.09 -11.53
N ASP A 29 -0.53 -8.66 -12.78
CA ASP A 29 0.13 -9.48 -13.80
C ASP A 29 1.63 -9.59 -13.50
N VAL A 30 2.22 -10.73 -13.85
CA VAL A 30 3.65 -10.97 -13.73
C VAL A 30 4.21 -11.56 -15.01
N GLU A 31 5.33 -11.01 -15.47
CA GLU A 31 6.16 -11.62 -16.51
C GLU A 31 7.27 -12.43 -15.82
N TYR A 32 7.38 -13.73 -16.14
CA TYR A 32 8.48 -14.56 -15.66
C TYR A 32 9.72 -14.34 -16.54
N GLY A 33 10.76 -13.72 -15.97
CA GLY A 33 12.03 -13.38 -16.63
C GLY A 33 13.13 -13.05 -15.61
N LEU A 34 14.30 -12.64 -16.09
CA LEU A 34 15.43 -12.23 -15.22
C LEU A 34 15.10 -10.98 -14.40
N ASP A 35 14.31 -10.06 -14.98
CA ASP A 35 13.70 -8.94 -14.29
C ASP A 35 12.20 -9.21 -14.20
N ARG A 36 11.71 -9.48 -12.99
CA ARG A 36 10.30 -9.74 -12.77
C ARG A 36 9.52 -8.42 -12.84
N ASP A 37 8.92 -8.16 -14.00
CA ASP A 37 7.95 -7.06 -14.14
C ASP A 37 6.65 -7.42 -13.41
N ILE A 38 6.27 -6.60 -12.44
CA ILE A 38 5.03 -6.74 -11.66
C ILE A 38 4.08 -5.60 -12.00
N GLY A 39 2.83 -5.94 -12.32
CA GLY A 39 1.73 -4.99 -12.42
C GLY A 39 1.74 -4.10 -13.68
N LYS A 40 2.55 -4.45 -14.68
CA LYS A 40 2.74 -3.70 -15.93
C LYS A 40 1.43 -3.48 -16.67
N SER A 41 0.62 -4.52 -16.85
CA SER A 41 -0.66 -4.46 -17.59
C SER A 41 -1.88 -4.48 -16.66
N VAL A 42 -1.79 -5.13 -15.51
CA VAL A 42 -2.88 -5.26 -14.53
C VAL A 42 -2.32 -5.06 -13.13
N ALA A 43 -2.81 -4.07 -12.39
CA ALA A 43 -2.50 -3.91 -10.98
C ALA A 43 -3.77 -3.41 -10.27
N ILE A 44 -4.48 -4.34 -9.64
CA ILE A 44 -5.79 -4.09 -9.03
C ILE A 44 -5.63 -4.17 -7.52
N LEU A 45 -5.92 -3.06 -6.85
CA LEU A 45 -5.97 -2.96 -5.40
C LEU A 45 -7.41 -2.84 -4.94
N GLU A 46 -7.87 -3.82 -4.17
CA GLU A 46 -9.16 -3.81 -3.50
C GLU A 46 -8.99 -3.79 -1.98
N SER A 47 -9.84 -3.02 -1.32
CA SER A 47 -9.80 -2.84 0.12
C SER A 47 -11.19 -2.56 0.68
N ARG A 48 -11.53 -3.21 1.79
CA ARG A 48 -12.78 -3.02 2.52
C ARG A 48 -12.56 -3.04 4.02
N TYR A 49 -13.19 -2.10 4.71
CA TYR A 49 -13.21 -2.09 6.16
C TYR A 49 -14.35 -2.95 6.71
N GLY A 50 -14.02 -3.87 7.62
CA GLY A 50 -15.04 -4.55 8.43
C GLY A 50 -15.96 -5.54 7.69
N THR A 51 -15.74 -5.78 6.40
CA THR A 51 -16.50 -6.73 5.56
C THR A 51 -15.57 -7.60 4.72
N PHE A 52 -16.12 -8.50 3.89
CA PHE A 52 -15.32 -9.25 2.92
C PHE A 52 -14.91 -8.36 1.75
N THR A 53 -13.73 -8.61 1.19
CA THR A 53 -13.24 -7.87 0.02
C THR A 53 -13.52 -8.69 -1.23
N HIS A 54 -14.00 -8.06 -2.29
CA HIS A 54 -14.36 -8.75 -3.53
C HIS A 54 -14.03 -7.90 -4.75
N TRP A 55 -13.62 -8.56 -5.83
CA TRP A 55 -13.45 -7.99 -7.15
C TRP A 55 -14.07 -8.91 -8.20
N THR A 56 -14.67 -8.31 -9.23
CA THR A 56 -15.06 -9.01 -10.44
C THR A 56 -14.55 -8.27 -11.66
N GLY A 57 -14.09 -9.02 -12.65
CA GLY A 57 -13.65 -8.44 -13.91
C GLY A 57 -13.02 -9.46 -14.85
N SER A 58 -12.54 -8.96 -15.98
CA SER A 58 -11.92 -9.77 -17.01
C SER A 58 -10.40 -9.66 -16.97
N LEU A 59 -9.72 -10.80 -17.07
CA LEU A 59 -8.27 -10.87 -17.20
C LEU A 59 -7.90 -11.42 -18.57
N SER A 60 -6.77 -10.96 -19.08
CA SER A 60 -6.13 -11.55 -20.26
C SER A 60 -5.48 -12.88 -19.89
N PRO A 61 -5.23 -13.79 -20.84
CA PRO A 61 -4.42 -14.97 -20.57
C PRO A 61 -3.01 -14.55 -20.12
N GLY A 62 -2.53 -15.12 -19.02
CA GLY A 62 -1.22 -14.77 -18.45
C GLY A 62 -1.04 -15.30 -17.04
N PHE A 63 0.08 -14.93 -16.43
CA PHE A 63 0.39 -15.23 -15.04
C PHE A 63 0.06 -14.04 -14.15
N TYR A 64 -0.52 -14.34 -13.00
CA TYR A 64 -0.94 -13.34 -12.03
C TYR A 64 -0.49 -13.74 -10.63
N VAL A 65 -0.10 -12.74 -9.84
CA VAL A 65 0.07 -12.88 -8.40
C VAL A 65 -1.11 -12.24 -7.71
N LEU A 66 -1.65 -12.95 -6.72
CA LEU A 66 -2.73 -12.49 -5.87
C LEU A 66 -2.24 -12.52 -4.43
N VAL A 67 -2.10 -11.34 -3.83
CA VAL A 67 -1.55 -11.19 -2.47
C VAL A 67 -2.64 -10.67 -1.55
N PRO A 68 -3.25 -11.55 -0.72
CA PRO A 68 -4.10 -11.13 0.39
C PRO A 68 -3.27 -10.43 1.45
N PHE A 69 -3.76 -9.30 1.95
CA PHE A 69 -3.15 -8.62 3.09
C PHE A 69 -4.21 -7.93 3.95
N SER A 70 -3.85 -7.58 5.17
CA SER A 70 -4.63 -6.68 6.02
C SER A 70 -3.72 -5.51 6.37
N THR A 71 -4.24 -4.40 6.88
CA THR A 71 -3.43 -3.34 7.50
C THR A 71 -3.55 -3.33 9.02
N GLY A 72 -4.48 -4.11 9.60
CA GLY A 72 -4.69 -4.21 11.05
C GLY A 72 -3.76 -5.16 11.79
N PHE A 73 -2.71 -5.61 11.12
CA PHE A 73 -1.76 -6.56 11.68
C PHE A 73 -0.77 -5.93 12.67
N TRP A 74 -0.65 -4.60 12.64
CA TRP A 74 0.24 -3.81 13.51
C TRP A 74 -0.26 -3.69 14.94
N ASN A 75 -1.50 -4.11 15.21
CA ASN A 75 -2.04 -4.16 16.56
C ASN A 75 -1.53 -5.42 17.26
N GLU A 76 -0.58 -5.24 18.18
CA GLU A 76 0.12 -6.30 18.96
C GLU A 76 -0.81 -7.16 19.83
N LYS A 77 -2.10 -6.79 19.93
CA LYS A 77 -3.10 -7.54 20.70
C LYS A 77 -3.44 -8.92 20.13
N TYR A 78 -2.91 -9.29 18.96
CA TYR A 78 -3.23 -10.54 18.28
C TYR A 78 -1.98 -11.35 17.98
N SER A 79 -2.04 -12.64 18.28
CA SER A 79 -1.03 -13.59 17.84
C SER A 79 -1.26 -13.98 16.37
N ASP A 80 -0.20 -14.24 15.61
CA ASP A 80 -0.29 -14.61 14.18
C ASP A 80 -1.18 -15.84 13.93
N THR A 81 -1.35 -16.70 14.93
CA THR A 81 -2.26 -17.86 14.89
C THR A 81 -3.76 -17.52 14.82
N GLU A 82 -4.14 -16.25 14.94
CA GLU A 82 -5.54 -15.82 15.01
C GLU A 82 -6.07 -15.21 13.71
N ARG A 83 -5.22 -15.10 12.68
CA ARG A 83 -5.56 -14.44 11.41
C ARG A 83 -5.78 -15.48 10.30
N LEU A 84 -6.97 -16.04 10.27
CA LEU A 84 -7.39 -17.00 9.26
C LEU A 84 -8.19 -16.30 8.16
N TYR A 85 -7.92 -16.64 6.91
CA TYR A 85 -8.68 -16.15 5.76
C TYR A 85 -9.03 -17.30 4.81
N THR A 86 -10.09 -17.11 4.04
CA THR A 86 -10.41 -17.91 2.87
C THR A 86 -10.38 -17.01 1.65
N LEU A 87 -9.56 -17.40 0.68
CA LEU A 87 -9.58 -16.83 -0.64
C LEU A 87 -10.44 -17.74 -1.53
N VAL A 88 -11.43 -17.15 -2.20
CA VAL A 88 -12.30 -17.84 -3.15
C VAL A 88 -12.07 -17.21 -4.51
N THR A 89 -11.78 -18.05 -5.49
CA THR A 89 -11.67 -17.63 -6.89
C THR A 89 -12.67 -18.43 -7.71
N HIS A 90 -13.51 -17.74 -8.45
CA HIS A 90 -14.46 -18.34 -9.37
C HIS A 90 -14.21 -17.83 -10.78
N SER A 91 -14.19 -18.75 -11.74
CA SER A 91 -13.93 -18.47 -13.15
C SER A 91 -14.77 -19.39 -14.03
N LYS A 92 -15.13 -18.89 -15.21
CA LYS A 92 -15.81 -19.69 -16.25
C LYS A 92 -14.86 -20.67 -16.96
N ILE A 93 -13.56 -20.50 -16.79
CA ILE A 93 -12.53 -21.36 -17.36
C ILE A 93 -11.71 -22.01 -16.24
N PRO A 94 -11.11 -23.18 -16.48
CA PRO A 94 -10.15 -23.76 -15.55
C PRO A 94 -9.01 -22.77 -15.30
N ILE A 95 -8.60 -22.66 -14.04
CA ILE A 95 -7.50 -21.82 -13.58
C ILE A 95 -6.52 -22.72 -12.83
N ASP A 96 -5.24 -22.53 -13.10
CA ASP A 96 -4.19 -23.14 -12.31
C ASP A 96 -3.86 -22.18 -11.16
N ILE A 97 -3.99 -22.66 -9.93
CA ILE A 97 -3.69 -21.89 -8.72
C ILE A 97 -2.63 -22.65 -7.94
N GLN A 98 -1.50 -21.98 -7.74
CA GLN A 98 -0.42 -22.47 -6.91
C GLN A 98 -0.16 -21.48 -5.78
N LEU A 99 0.03 -22.00 -4.57
CA LEU A 99 0.62 -21.22 -3.49
C LEU A 99 2.14 -21.14 -3.72
N ALA A 100 2.65 -19.94 -3.91
CA ALA A 100 4.06 -19.68 -4.13
C ALA A 100 4.72 -19.07 -2.88
N ASN A 101 5.96 -19.49 -2.59
CA ASN A 101 6.80 -18.85 -1.59
C ASN A 101 7.55 -17.71 -2.25
N GLU A 102 7.01 -16.52 -2.12
CA GLU A 102 7.53 -15.33 -2.78
C GLU A 102 8.46 -14.52 -1.88
N PRO A 103 9.36 -13.69 -2.44
CA PRO A 103 10.18 -12.79 -1.66
C PRO A 103 9.33 -11.89 -0.77
N ALA A 104 9.85 -11.54 0.40
CA ALA A 104 9.17 -10.63 1.34
C ALA A 104 8.86 -9.24 0.73
N THR A 105 9.56 -8.86 -0.35
CA THR A 105 9.35 -7.60 -1.07
C THR A 105 8.14 -7.61 -2.01
N LEU A 106 7.60 -8.78 -2.37
CA LEU A 106 6.55 -8.88 -3.41
C LEU A 106 5.33 -8.01 -3.08
N LEU A 107 4.89 -7.98 -1.82
CA LEU A 107 3.76 -7.14 -1.42
C LEU A 107 4.04 -5.66 -1.68
N ALA A 108 5.25 -5.20 -1.34
CA ALA A 108 5.64 -3.81 -1.57
C ALA A 108 5.67 -3.49 -3.08
N ASP A 109 6.26 -4.38 -3.88
CA ASP A 109 6.34 -4.20 -5.34
C ASP A 109 4.95 -4.14 -5.98
N CYS A 110 4.04 -5.02 -5.56
CA CYS A 110 2.64 -5.00 -6.01
C CYS A 110 1.96 -3.69 -5.62
N LEU A 111 2.06 -3.27 -4.36
CA LEU A 111 1.42 -2.03 -3.87
C LEU A 111 1.91 -0.80 -4.64
N ILE A 112 3.22 -0.71 -4.88
CA ILE A 112 3.81 0.34 -5.70
C ILE A 112 3.23 0.30 -7.11
N ALA A 113 3.19 -0.88 -7.75
CA ALA A 113 2.66 -1.01 -9.10
C ALA A 113 1.18 -0.57 -9.21
N ALA A 114 0.33 -0.96 -8.26
CA ALA A 114 -1.08 -0.55 -8.26
C ALA A 114 -1.26 0.95 -8.09
N VAL A 115 -0.58 1.55 -7.11
CA VAL A 115 -0.73 2.97 -6.83
C VAL A 115 -0.13 3.84 -7.94
N SER A 116 1.06 3.50 -8.43
CA SER A 116 1.69 4.24 -9.54
C SER A 116 0.80 4.23 -10.80
N LYS A 117 0.04 3.16 -11.03
CA LYS A 117 -0.83 3.03 -12.21
C LYS A 117 -2.12 3.83 -12.12
N GLU A 118 -2.67 3.97 -10.91
CA GLU A 118 -3.83 4.83 -10.68
C GLU A 118 -3.45 6.34 -10.70
N ASN A 119 -2.15 6.70 -10.79
CA ASN A 119 -1.61 8.07 -10.84
C ASN A 119 -2.12 8.98 -9.71
N ILE A 120 -2.35 8.42 -8.52
CA ILE A 120 -2.99 9.14 -7.43
C ILE A 120 -1.97 10.05 -6.76
N ASN A 121 -2.14 11.35 -7.03
CA ASN A 121 -1.41 12.48 -6.48
C ASN A 121 0.12 12.38 -6.64
N LYS A 122 0.56 12.62 -7.88
CA LYS A 122 1.97 12.83 -8.22
C LYS A 122 2.30 14.31 -8.11
N THR A 123 2.95 14.73 -7.03
CA THR A 123 3.66 16.03 -7.01
C THR A 123 5.12 15.76 -7.39
N THR A 124 5.56 16.42 -8.46
CA THR A 124 6.93 16.36 -8.97
C THR A 124 7.74 17.53 -8.47
N ASP A 125 8.77 17.23 -7.69
CA ASP A 125 10.04 17.93 -7.86
C ASP A 125 10.87 17.17 -8.91
N ALA A 126 11.85 17.80 -9.56
CA ALA A 126 12.48 17.31 -10.78
C ALA A 126 13.00 15.86 -10.72
N ASP A 127 13.40 15.37 -9.53
CA ASP A 127 13.97 14.03 -9.30
C ASP A 127 13.23 13.20 -8.22
N PHE A 128 12.08 13.67 -7.73
CA PHE A 128 11.33 13.01 -6.67
C PHE A 128 9.84 12.96 -7.03
N ASN A 129 9.25 11.78 -6.90
CA ASN A 129 7.82 11.60 -6.97
C ASN A 129 7.33 10.93 -5.70
N TYR A 130 6.16 11.31 -5.22
CA TYR A 130 5.44 10.51 -4.26
C TYR A 130 4.08 10.08 -4.79
N TYR A 131 3.51 9.06 -4.13
CA TYR A 131 2.19 8.55 -4.44
C TYR A 131 1.43 8.22 -3.17
N THR A 132 0.12 8.41 -3.19
CA THR A 132 -0.77 8.05 -2.09
C THR A 132 -1.78 6.96 -2.46
N ALA A 133 -2.21 6.19 -1.47
CA ALA A 133 -3.21 5.14 -1.69
C ALA A 133 -4.53 5.72 -2.26
N PRO A 134 -5.25 4.97 -3.09
CA PRO A 134 -6.53 5.40 -3.63
C PRO A 134 -7.56 5.75 -2.55
N GLU A 135 -8.40 6.76 -2.79
CA GLU A 135 -9.47 7.17 -1.86
C GLU A 135 -10.43 6.03 -1.48
N LYS A 136 -10.60 5.05 -2.38
CA LYS A 136 -11.41 3.84 -2.13
C LYS A 136 -10.79 2.88 -1.09
N CYS A 137 -9.54 3.09 -0.72
CA CYS A 137 -8.83 2.26 0.25
C CYS A 137 -9.10 2.74 1.67
N HIS A 138 -9.29 1.79 2.60
CA HIS A 138 -9.46 2.08 4.02
C HIS A 138 -8.13 2.10 4.78
N PHE A 139 -7.10 2.60 4.10
CA PHE A 139 -5.74 2.74 4.59
C PHE A 139 -5.07 3.83 3.76
N SER A 140 -4.11 4.54 4.36
CA SER A 140 -3.27 5.48 3.61
C SER A 140 -1.89 4.90 3.42
N MET A 141 -1.19 5.34 2.37
CA MET A 141 0.18 4.93 2.08
C MET A 141 0.91 6.11 1.50
N PHE A 142 2.21 6.20 1.75
CA PHE A 142 3.09 7.14 1.08
C PHE A 142 4.26 6.37 0.49
N ILE A 143 4.35 6.43 -0.82
CA ILE A 143 5.45 5.86 -1.59
C ILE A 143 6.33 7.01 -2.04
N ALA A 144 7.63 6.86 -1.87
CA ALA A 144 8.62 7.78 -2.39
C ALA A 144 9.41 7.11 -3.52
N GLU A 145 9.54 7.80 -4.65
CA GLU A 145 10.32 7.39 -5.81
C GLU A 145 11.47 8.38 -6.03
N ASN A 146 12.69 7.85 -5.98
CA ASN A 146 13.88 8.60 -6.34
C ASN A 146 14.20 8.38 -7.81
N SER A 147 13.89 9.37 -8.64
CA SER A 147 14.17 9.34 -10.09
C SER A 147 15.62 9.71 -10.41
N SER A 148 16.39 10.21 -9.43
CA SER A 148 17.80 10.55 -9.61
C SER A 148 18.62 9.33 -10.01
N PHE A 149 19.60 9.54 -10.89
CA PHE A 149 20.55 8.51 -11.31
C PHE A 149 21.75 8.39 -10.37
N THR A 150 22.04 9.41 -9.57
CA THR A 150 23.30 9.51 -8.83
C THR A 150 23.12 9.82 -7.35
N ASN A 151 21.98 10.42 -6.97
CA ASN A 151 21.82 10.98 -5.63
C ASN A 151 20.88 10.12 -4.80
N TYR A 152 21.22 9.95 -3.53
CA TYR A 152 20.30 9.41 -2.54
C TYR A 152 19.28 10.49 -2.18
N LEU A 153 18.05 10.09 -1.99
CA LEU A 153 16.97 10.95 -1.50
C LEU A 153 16.82 10.72 -0.01
N ASN A 154 17.15 11.71 0.80
CA ASN A 154 16.80 11.72 2.21
C ASN A 154 15.40 12.33 2.35
N LEU A 155 14.58 11.67 3.15
CA LEU A 155 13.20 12.06 3.37
C LEU A 155 12.88 12.00 4.85
N ASP A 156 12.51 13.16 5.39
CA ASP A 156 11.98 13.30 6.73
C ASP A 156 10.47 13.50 6.62
N ILE A 157 9.68 12.69 7.33
CA ILE A 157 8.23 12.82 7.37
C ILE A 157 7.76 12.90 8.82
N ASP A 158 6.92 13.89 9.09
CA ASP A 158 6.20 14.07 10.34
C ASP A 158 4.68 13.94 10.11
N MET A 159 4.07 12.96 10.79
CA MET A 159 2.63 12.67 10.75
C MET A 159 1.96 12.89 12.11
N THR A 160 2.61 13.57 13.06
CA THR A 160 2.13 13.70 14.46
C THR A 160 0.79 14.42 14.59
N ASP A 161 0.45 15.28 13.63
CA ASP A 161 -0.85 15.94 13.54
C ASP A 161 -1.97 15.05 12.95
N SER A 162 -1.66 13.81 12.58
CA SER A 162 -2.68 12.85 12.13
C SER A 162 -3.52 12.30 13.28
N THR A 163 -4.79 12.03 13.03
CA THR A 163 -5.73 11.52 14.04
C THR A 163 -6.44 10.26 13.56
N CYS A 164 -6.73 9.36 14.50
CA CYS A 164 -7.44 8.10 14.24
C CYS A 164 -6.77 7.24 13.15
N ILE A 165 -5.44 7.15 13.21
CA ILE A 165 -4.63 6.28 12.36
C ILE A 165 -3.63 5.48 13.21
N SER A 166 -3.20 4.34 12.69
CA SER A 166 -2.04 3.59 13.18
C SER A 166 -1.03 3.40 12.05
N SER A 167 0.26 3.44 12.36
CA SER A 167 1.35 3.39 11.36
C SER A 167 2.06 2.05 11.40
N SER A 168 2.40 1.51 10.22
CA SER A 168 3.27 0.33 10.07
C SER A 168 4.63 0.48 10.75
N ARG A 169 5.10 1.71 10.92
CA ARG A 169 6.39 2.04 11.56
C ARG A 169 6.29 2.10 13.09
N LYS A 170 5.09 2.02 13.67
CA LYS A 170 4.82 2.28 15.11
C LYS A 170 5.30 3.66 15.59
N SER A 171 5.59 4.55 14.65
CA SER A 171 6.00 5.94 14.86
C SER A 171 5.28 6.81 13.83
N PHE A 172 5.01 8.06 14.21
CA PHE A 172 4.50 9.09 13.31
C PHE A 172 5.59 9.97 12.72
N ILE A 173 6.83 9.83 13.20
CA ILE A 173 8.00 10.50 12.63
C ILE A 173 8.89 9.43 12.00
N THR A 174 9.35 9.66 10.78
CA THR A 174 10.24 8.75 10.06
C THR A 174 11.30 9.52 9.28
N HIS A 175 12.48 8.90 9.21
CA HIS A 175 13.64 9.39 8.48
C HIS A 175 14.10 8.23 7.59
N ASP A 176 14.00 8.40 6.27
CA ASP A 176 14.33 7.36 5.30
C ASP A 176 15.34 7.88 4.28
N CYS A 177 16.14 6.96 3.73
CA CYS A 177 17.11 7.23 2.68
C CYS A 177 16.86 6.28 1.51
N ILE A 178 16.50 6.85 0.36
CA ILE A 178 16.06 6.09 -0.82
C ILE A 178 17.17 6.16 -1.88
N PRO A 179 17.74 5.01 -2.27
CA PRO A 179 18.82 4.99 -3.25
C PRO A 179 18.39 5.54 -4.62
N PRO A 180 19.36 5.96 -5.47
CA PRO A 180 19.09 6.35 -6.84
C PRO A 180 18.27 5.27 -7.56
N ARG A 181 17.24 5.67 -8.33
CA ARG A 181 16.40 4.77 -9.15
C ARG A 181 15.60 3.74 -8.33
N HIS A 182 15.39 3.99 -7.04
CA HIS A 182 14.60 3.11 -6.18
C HIS A 182 13.28 3.75 -5.75
N ARG A 183 12.35 2.89 -5.36
CA ARG A 183 11.05 3.24 -4.78
C ARG A 183 10.93 2.58 -3.42
N GLN A 184 10.31 3.27 -2.48
CA GLN A 184 10.13 2.77 -1.13
C GLN A 184 8.77 3.18 -0.58
N ILE A 185 8.07 2.23 0.04
CA ILE A 185 6.92 2.52 0.89
C ILE A 185 7.46 3.08 2.21
N ILE A 186 7.17 4.35 2.49
CA ILE A 186 7.64 5.03 3.70
C ILE A 186 6.76 4.63 4.87
N PHE A 187 5.45 4.85 4.73
CA PHE A 187 4.44 4.43 5.69
C PHE A 187 3.25 3.79 5.00
N LEU A 188 2.61 2.89 5.74
CA LEU A 188 1.31 2.35 5.45
C LEU A 188 0.49 2.47 6.74
N THR A 189 -0.64 3.15 6.69
CA THR A 189 -1.44 3.48 7.87
C THR A 189 -2.81 2.83 7.79
N GLU A 190 -3.26 2.26 8.90
CA GLU A 190 -4.65 1.81 9.05
C GLU A 190 -5.45 2.91 9.76
N TRP A 191 -6.65 3.18 9.29
CA TRP A 191 -7.58 4.06 10.00
C TRP A 191 -8.13 3.35 11.23
N THR A 192 -7.89 3.92 12.41
CA THR A 192 -8.47 3.41 13.65
C THR A 192 -9.84 4.05 13.83
N HIS A 193 -10.92 3.30 13.58
CA HIS A 193 -12.27 3.80 13.81
C HIS A 193 -12.53 3.98 15.31
N GLU A 194 -12.15 5.14 15.85
CA GLU A 194 -12.64 5.61 17.13
C GLU A 194 -14.02 6.24 16.94
N ARG A 195 -14.97 5.87 17.81
CA ARG A 195 -16.31 6.46 17.76
C ARG A 195 -16.16 7.96 18.05
N ASN A 196 -16.59 8.80 17.10
CA ASN A 196 -16.75 10.27 17.19
C ASN A 196 -15.62 11.15 16.64
N GLN A 197 -14.60 10.61 15.95
CA GLN A 197 -13.63 11.46 15.24
C GLN A 197 -13.39 10.94 13.81
N PRO A 198 -13.37 11.82 12.78
CA PRO A 198 -12.95 11.42 11.45
C PRO A 198 -11.47 11.07 11.45
N ALA A 199 -11.09 10.00 10.76
CA ALA A 199 -9.70 9.76 10.43
C ALA A 199 -9.18 10.92 9.58
N ARG A 200 -8.01 11.45 9.97
CA ARG A 200 -7.34 12.53 9.27
C ARG A 200 -5.87 12.18 9.16
N MET A 201 -5.40 12.14 7.92
CA MET A 201 -3.98 12.07 7.62
C MET A 201 -3.46 13.49 7.43
N ASN A 202 -2.42 13.86 8.17
CA ASN A 202 -1.60 15.02 7.88
C ASN A 202 -0.15 14.55 7.85
N TYR A 203 0.60 14.95 6.84
CA TYR A 203 2.03 14.72 6.82
C TYR A 203 2.73 15.97 6.34
N LEU A 204 3.80 16.33 7.03
CA LEU A 204 4.78 17.28 6.54
C LEU A 204 5.98 16.47 6.11
N TYR A 205 6.54 16.79 4.94
CA TYR A 205 7.77 16.15 4.50
C TYR A 205 8.81 17.16 4.10
N GLN A 206 10.07 16.81 4.37
CA GLN A 206 11.24 17.52 3.92
C GLN A 206 12.10 16.55 3.14
N SER A 207 12.49 16.95 1.94
CA SER A 207 13.38 16.15 1.09
C SER A 207 14.69 16.87 0.85
N SER A 208 15.76 16.08 0.71
CA SER A 208 17.05 16.56 0.25
C SER A 208 17.79 15.48 -0.53
N PHE A 209 18.59 15.89 -1.51
CA PHE A 209 19.43 14.97 -2.28
C PHE A 209 20.86 14.98 -1.73
N VAL A 210 21.43 13.81 -1.50
CA VAL A 210 22.83 13.69 -1.06
C VAL A 210 23.62 12.92 -2.10
N THR A 211 24.73 13.51 -2.53
CA THR A 211 25.71 12.81 -3.38
C THR A 211 26.69 12.04 -2.50
N ASN A 212 27.29 10.97 -3.01
CA ASN A 212 28.38 10.26 -2.31
C ASN A 212 29.63 11.16 -2.06
N SER A 213 29.67 12.36 -2.63
CA SER A 213 30.69 13.38 -2.38
C SER A 213 30.13 14.50 -1.51
N ASN A 214 30.42 14.45 -0.21
CA ASN A 214 30.18 15.49 0.82
C ASN A 214 29.94 16.91 0.27
N HIS A 215 28.71 17.27 -0.09
CA HIS A 215 28.23 18.66 -0.14
C HIS A 215 26.70 18.65 -0.14
N SER A 216 26.15 19.41 0.80
CA SER A 216 24.73 19.65 1.06
C SER A 216 24.02 20.29 -0.14
N VAL A 217 22.91 19.70 -0.56
CA VAL A 217 21.95 20.21 -1.57
C VAL A 217 20.73 20.75 -0.81
N PRO A 218 19.95 21.70 -1.36
CA PRO A 218 18.99 22.50 -0.59
C PRO A 218 17.91 21.68 0.12
N GLU A 219 17.56 22.11 1.32
CA GLU A 219 16.33 21.73 2.00
C GLU A 219 15.13 22.27 1.24
N ILE A 220 14.22 21.40 0.84
CA ILE A 220 12.94 21.80 0.26
C ILE A 220 11.86 21.43 1.26
N ASN A 221 11.29 22.46 1.90
CA ASN A 221 10.14 22.32 2.78
C ASN A 221 8.87 22.40 1.95
N ILE A 222 8.27 21.25 1.63
CA ILE A 222 6.93 21.21 1.05
C ILE A 222 5.97 20.82 2.17
N SER A 223 5.25 21.81 2.69
CA SER A 223 4.10 21.56 3.57
C SER A 223 2.86 21.34 2.70
N GLU A 224 2.57 20.10 2.32
CA GLU A 224 1.30 19.75 1.70
C GLU A 224 0.34 19.21 2.76
N ASN A 225 -0.68 19.99 3.09
CA ASN A 225 -1.82 19.50 3.87
C ASN A 225 -2.77 18.76 2.92
N ASP A 226 -2.46 17.51 2.59
CA ASP A 226 -3.40 16.65 1.85
C ASP A 226 -4.49 16.15 2.80
N PHE A 227 -5.64 16.82 2.77
CA PHE A 227 -6.81 16.45 3.56
C PHE A 227 -7.58 15.32 2.88
N HIS A 228 -7.38 14.08 3.33
CA HIS A 228 -8.35 13.02 3.09
C HIS A 228 -9.28 12.91 4.29
N SER A 229 -10.46 13.54 4.21
CA SER A 229 -11.54 13.35 5.19
C SER A 229 -12.61 12.44 4.59
N PHE A 230 -12.79 11.24 5.14
CA PHE A 230 -13.95 10.41 4.83
C PHE A 230 -14.91 10.39 6.02
N ARG A 231 -16.17 10.77 5.76
CA ARG A 231 -17.29 10.42 6.65
C ARG A 231 -17.73 9.01 6.27
N SER A 232 -17.49 8.03 7.13
CA SER A 232 -18.19 6.75 7.02
C SER A 232 -19.67 7.00 7.32
N PHE A 233 -20.55 6.67 6.38
CA PHE A 233 -21.99 6.57 6.61
C PHE A 233 -22.31 5.30 7.41
#